data_AF-A0A813JGU0-F1
#
_entry.id   AF-A0A813JGU0-F1
#
_cell.length_a   1.000
_cell.length_b   1.000
_cell.length_c   1.000
_cell.angle_alpha   90.00
_cell.angle_beta   90.00
_cell.angle_gamma   90.00
#
_symmetry.space_group_name_H-M   'P 1'
#
loop_
_entity.id
_entity.type
_entity.pdbx_description
1 polymer ?
#
loop_
_entity_poly.entity_id
_entity_poly.type
_entity_poly.pdbx_seq_one_letter_code
_entity_poly.pdbx_strand_id
1 'polypeptide(L)'
;MILDALVKIKEQVDTTLTFRRSCREGICGSCAMNINGKNGLACLLYIEPSANAIEIQPLPHTYVVKDLVPDLTNFYNQYKSIEPWLKRKDVKAKGDTEYYQSKDDRNKLDGMYECIL
;
A
#
# COMPACT_ATOMS: atom_id res chain seq x y z
N MET A 1 14.54 -4.93 -8.22
CA MET A 1 13.83 -4.01 -7.30
C MET A 1 14.33 -4.19 -5.88
N ILE A 2 14.09 -3.23 -4.99
CA ILE A 2 14.40 -3.36 -3.55
C ILE A 2 13.78 -4.62 -2.97
N LEU A 3 12.54 -4.94 -3.35
CA LEU A 3 11.85 -6.16 -2.92
C LEU A 3 12.61 -7.44 -3.27
N ASP A 4 13.23 -7.51 -4.45
CA ASP A 4 13.97 -8.71 -4.88
C ASP A 4 15.22 -8.92 -4.02
N ALA A 5 15.90 -7.84 -3.62
CA ALA A 5 17.02 -7.91 -2.70
C ALA A 5 16.57 -8.38 -1.30
N LEU A 6 15.46 -7.86 -0.78
CA LEU A 6 14.90 -8.31 0.51
C LEU A 6 14.52 -9.80 0.48
N VAL A 7 13.91 -10.27 -0.61
CA VAL A 7 13.60 -11.69 -0.81
C VAL A 7 14.88 -12.52 -0.86
N LYS A 8 15.89 -12.09 -1.62
CA LYS A 8 17.18 -12.79 -1.69
C LYS A 8 17.87 -12.87 -0.34
N ILE A 9 17.89 -11.79 0.44
CA ILE A 9 18.43 -11.78 1.80
C ILE A 9 17.69 -12.79 2.66
N LYS A 10 16.36 -12.77 2.64
CA LYS A 10 15.56 -13.72 3.43
C LYS A 10 15.82 -15.18 3.06
N GLU A 11 15.97 -15.47 1.78
CA GLU A 11 16.10 -16.85 1.30
C GLU A 11 17.53 -17.39 1.42
N GLN A 12 18.54 -16.53 1.30
CA GLN A 12 19.93 -16.98 1.10
C GLN A 12 20.91 -16.49 2.17
N VAL A 13 20.53 -15.53 3.01
CA VAL A 13 21.44 -14.89 3.97
C VAL A 13 20.89 -14.97 5.40
N ASP A 14 19.68 -14.46 5.63
CA ASP A 14 19.05 -14.41 6.93
C ASP A 14 17.53 -14.65 6.84
N THR A 15 17.12 -15.87 7.17
CA THR A 15 15.72 -16.30 7.13
C THR A 15 14.84 -15.62 8.18
N THR A 16 15.43 -14.95 9.17
CA THR A 16 14.69 -14.28 10.24
C THR A 16 14.11 -12.93 9.82
N LEU A 17 14.66 -12.30 8.76
CA LEU A 17 14.20 -11.02 8.21
C LEU A 17 12.72 -11.07 7.81
N THR A 18 11.95 -10.10 8.28
CA THR A 18 10.49 -10.05 8.11
C THR A 18 10.05 -8.76 7.43
N PHE A 19 9.23 -8.87 6.39
CA PHE A 19 8.64 -7.75 5.67
C PHE A 19 7.34 -8.20 4.98
N ARG A 20 6.43 -7.25 4.70
CA ARG A 20 5.18 -7.53 3.96
C ARG A 20 5.41 -7.37 2.45
N ARG A 21 4.82 -8.29 1.68
CA ARG A 21 4.85 -8.29 0.20
C ARG A 21 3.71 -9.14 -0.36
N SER A 22 3.22 -8.79 -1.55
CA SER A 22 2.25 -9.58 -2.30
C SER A 22 2.40 -9.44 -3.82
N CYS A 23 1.79 -8.42 -4.45
CA CYS A 23 1.62 -8.33 -5.92
C CYS A 23 2.91 -8.21 -6.74
N ARG A 24 3.92 -7.49 -6.26
CA ARG A 24 5.16 -7.13 -6.99
C ARG A 24 5.01 -6.16 -8.17
N GLU A 25 3.82 -5.66 -8.47
CA GLU A 25 3.60 -4.63 -9.51
C GLU A 25 3.02 -3.31 -8.97
N GLY A 26 3.11 -3.08 -7.66
CA GLY A 26 2.78 -1.79 -7.06
C GLY A 26 1.31 -1.51 -6.77
N ILE A 27 0.42 -2.51 -6.89
CA ILE A 27 -1.03 -2.29 -6.74
C ILE A 27 -1.59 -2.55 -5.34
N CYS A 28 -0.92 -3.36 -4.52
CA CYS A 28 -1.48 -3.81 -3.22
C CYS A 28 -1.07 -2.96 -1.99
N GLY A 29 -0.15 -2.00 -2.15
CA GLY A 29 0.39 -1.18 -1.04
C GLY A 29 1.24 -1.92 0.02
N SER A 30 1.26 -3.26 0.03
CA SER A 30 1.78 -4.04 1.16
C SER A 30 3.28 -3.88 1.45
N CYS A 31 4.09 -3.51 0.46
CA CYS A 31 5.55 -3.36 0.61
C CYS A 31 5.98 -1.90 0.80
N ALA A 32 5.09 -1.08 1.35
CA ALA A 32 5.40 0.29 1.75
C ALA A 32 6.42 0.30 2.90
N MET A 33 7.50 1.04 2.71
CA MET A 33 8.59 1.20 3.68
C MET A 33 9.35 2.49 3.38
N ASN A 34 10.27 2.89 4.27
CA ASN A 34 11.15 4.02 4.04
C ASN A 34 12.48 3.52 3.45
N ILE A 35 12.87 4.07 2.31
CA ILE A 35 14.09 3.71 1.57
C ILE A 35 14.88 5.00 1.33
N ASN A 36 16.07 5.09 1.91
CA ASN A 36 16.93 6.29 1.88
C ASN A 36 16.18 7.58 2.29
N GLY A 37 15.41 7.51 3.38
CA GLY A 37 14.65 8.65 3.90
C GLY A 37 13.33 8.94 3.18
N LYS A 38 13.01 8.23 2.09
CA LYS A 38 11.77 8.43 1.31
C LYS A 38 10.84 7.24 1.42
N ASN A 39 9.56 7.50 1.68
CA ASN A 39 8.54 6.47 1.67
C ASN A 39 8.24 6.04 0.23
N GLY A 40 8.20 4.72 0.00
CA GLY A 40 7.89 4.17 -1.32
C GLY A 40 7.57 2.68 -1.26
N LEU A 41 7.24 2.13 -2.43
CA LEU A 41 6.95 0.70 -2.59
C LEU A 41 8.21 -0.04 -3.01
N ALA A 42 8.69 -0.95 -2.17
CA ALA A 42 9.91 -1.72 -2.45
C ALA A 42 9.88 -2.48 -3.79
N CYS A 43 8.69 -2.86 -4.26
CA CYS A 43 8.53 -3.56 -5.55
C CYS A 43 8.63 -2.66 -6.78
N LEU A 44 8.55 -1.33 -6.64
CA LEU A 44 8.68 -0.39 -7.76
C LEU A 44 10.01 0.37 -7.76
N LEU A 45 10.75 0.31 -6.65
CA LEU A 45 12.01 1.03 -6.51
C LEU A 45 13.18 0.18 -7.00
N TYR A 46 13.92 0.71 -7.97
CA TYR A 46 15.12 0.11 -8.51
C TYR A 46 16.30 0.25 -7.54
N ILE A 47 17.23 -0.69 -7.63
CA ILE A 47 18.51 -0.60 -6.95
C ILE A 47 19.48 0.03 -7.94
N GLU A 48 19.78 1.30 -7.74
CA GLU A 48 20.73 2.03 -8.59
C GLU A 48 22.17 1.59 -8.28
N PRO A 49 23.04 1.41 -9.29
CA PRO A 49 24.46 1.17 -9.06
C PRO A 49 25.08 2.31 -8.27
N SER A 50 25.49 2.02 -7.03
CA SER A 50 26.12 3.00 -6.14
C SER A 50 27.10 2.31 -5.20
N ALA A 51 28.14 3.04 -4.79
CA ALA A 51 29.01 2.62 -3.69
C ALA A 51 28.36 2.85 -2.32
N ASN A 52 27.29 3.65 -2.25
CA ASN A 52 26.60 3.96 -1.01
C ASN A 52 25.66 2.82 -0.61
N ALA A 53 25.58 2.56 0.69
CA ALA A 53 24.59 1.65 1.24
C ALA A 53 23.17 2.19 1.04
N ILE A 54 22.21 1.29 0.85
CA ILE A 54 20.78 1.61 0.85
C ILE A 54 20.26 1.37 2.26
N GLU A 55 19.75 2.43 2.89
CA GLU A 55 19.09 2.33 4.18
C GLU A 55 17.61 2.00 3.98
N ILE A 56 17.13 0.97 4.69
CA ILE A 56 15.73 0.54 4.65
C ILE A 56 15.20 0.52 6.09
N GLN A 57 14.12 1.27 6.32
CA GLN A 57 13.44 1.37 7.59
C GLN A 57 11.94 1.06 7.42
N PRO A 58 11.22 0.68 8.49
CA PRO A 58 9.76 0.59 8.47
C PRO A 58 9.13 1.94 8.11
N LEU A 59 7.82 1.96 7.87
CA LEU A 59 7.10 3.22 7.70
C LEU A 59 7.27 4.11 8.95
N PRO A 60 7.64 5.40 8.80
CA PRO A 60 7.83 6.30 9.92
C PRO A 60 6.50 6.56 10.65
N HIS A 61 6.57 6.94 11.93
CA HIS A 61 5.42 7.20 12.79
C HIS A 61 4.45 6.01 12.97
N THR A 62 4.96 4.78 12.85
CA THR A 62 4.20 3.57 13.16
C THR A 62 4.90 2.78 14.26
N TYR A 63 4.14 2.03 15.07
CA TYR A 63 4.73 1.04 15.95
C TYR A 63 5.22 -0.15 15.11
N VAL A 64 6.40 -0.66 15.41
CA VAL A 64 6.99 -1.78 14.66
C VAL A 64 6.63 -3.09 15.37
N VAL A 65 6.01 -4.02 14.63
CA VAL A 65 5.72 -5.37 15.13
C VAL A 65 6.99 -6.21 15.11
N LYS A 66 7.68 -6.24 13.96
CA LYS A 66 8.97 -6.91 13.78
C LYS A 66 9.64 -6.40 12.50
N ASP A 67 10.94 -6.16 12.55
CA ASP A 67 11.77 -5.76 11.39
C ASP A 67 11.09 -4.64 10.57
N LEU A 68 10.71 -4.89 9.32
CA LEU A 68 10.06 -3.94 8.40
C LEU A 68 8.52 -4.03 8.40
N VAL A 69 7.93 -4.63 9.45
CA VAL A 69 6.49 -4.83 9.56
C VAL A 69 5.88 -3.84 10.55
N PRO A 70 5.24 -2.76 10.08
CA PRO A 70 4.55 -1.81 10.95
C PRO A 70 3.20 -2.36 11.43
N ASP A 71 2.72 -1.86 12.56
CA ASP A 71 1.34 -2.00 13.00
C ASP A 71 0.46 -0.97 12.26
N LEU A 72 -0.49 -1.45 11.47
CA LEU A 72 -1.41 -0.63 10.67
C LEU A 72 -2.81 -0.52 11.31
N THR A 73 -2.98 -0.99 12.55
CA THR A 73 -4.28 -1.00 13.24
C THR A 73 -4.89 0.40 13.32
N ASN A 74 -4.10 1.42 13.70
CA ASN A 74 -4.60 2.79 13.77
C ASN A 74 -5.02 3.33 12.39
N PHE A 75 -4.22 3.06 11.35
CA PHE A 75 -4.50 3.45 9.97
C PHE A 75 -5.86 2.89 9.50
N TYR A 76 -6.08 1.58 9.68
CA TYR A 76 -7.35 0.96 9.30
C TYR A 76 -8.54 1.43 10.14
N ASN A 77 -8.33 1.74 11.43
CA ASN A 77 -9.39 2.30 12.27
C ASN A 77 -9.82 3.69 11.80
N GLN A 78 -8.86 4.53 11.40
CA GLN A 78 -9.15 5.84 10.82
C GLN A 78 -9.89 5.71 9.48
N TYR A 79 -9.45 4.81 8.59
CA TYR A 79 -10.16 4.54 7.34
C TYR A 79 -11.59 4.04 7.58
N LYS A 80 -11.81 3.18 8.58
CA LYS A 80 -13.16 2.73 8.95
C LYS A 80 -14.05 3.88 9.43
N SER A 81 -13.48 4.86 10.13
CA SER A 81 -14.25 5.98 10.72
C SER A 81 -14.87 6.93 9.70
N ILE A 82 -14.33 7.00 8.47
CA ILE A 82 -14.92 7.82 7.39
C ILE A 82 -16.09 7.14 6.69
N GLU A 83 -16.39 5.89 7.09
CA GLU A 83 -17.47 5.07 6.53
C GLU A 83 -17.42 5.00 4.98
N PRO A 84 -16.35 4.41 4.40
CA PRO A 84 -15.99 4.54 2.99
C PRO A 84 -16.83 3.64 2.07
N TRP A 85 -18.15 3.80 2.14
CA TRP A 85 -19.12 3.12 1.29
C TRP A 85 -20.18 4.11 0.78
N LEU A 86 -20.86 3.72 -0.30
CA LEU A 86 -21.92 4.55 -0.88
C LEU A 86 -23.12 4.62 0.08
N LYS A 87 -23.51 5.84 0.48
CA LYS A 87 -24.69 6.09 1.29
C LYS A 87 -25.78 6.73 0.44
N ARG A 88 -26.94 6.10 0.37
CA ARG A 88 -28.12 6.59 -0.38
C ARG A 88 -29.37 6.52 0.48
N LYS A 89 -30.26 7.49 0.31
CA LYS A 89 -31.60 7.46 0.90
C LYS A 89 -32.56 6.60 0.07
N ASP A 90 -32.31 6.53 -1.24
CA ASP A 90 -33.11 5.86 -2.27
C ASP A 90 -32.46 4.54 -2.71
N VAL A 91 -32.54 3.51 -1.85
CA VAL A 91 -31.96 2.20 -2.13
C VAL A 91 -32.87 1.43 -3.09
N LYS A 92 -32.34 1.06 -4.27
CA LYS A 92 -33.03 0.22 -5.27
C LYS A 92 -33.11 -1.24 -4.81
N ALA A 93 -34.12 -1.96 -5.28
CA ALA A 93 -34.25 -3.38 -4.98
C ALA A 93 -33.21 -4.20 -5.74
N LYS A 94 -32.88 -5.38 -5.21
CA LYS A 94 -31.97 -6.32 -5.88
C LYS A 94 -32.58 -6.76 -7.22
N GLY A 95 -31.89 -6.47 -8.32
CA GLY A 95 -32.35 -6.77 -9.69
C GLY A 95 -32.86 -5.55 -10.47
N ASP A 96 -32.94 -4.38 -9.84
CA ASP A 96 -33.20 -3.11 -10.54
C ASP A 96 -32.03 -2.68 -11.44
N THR A 97 -32.28 -1.65 -12.26
CA THR A 97 -31.27 -1.02 -13.12
C THR A 97 -30.17 -0.30 -12.34
N GLU A 98 -29.02 -0.11 -12.98
CA GLU A 98 -27.88 0.64 -12.45
C GLU A 98 -28.26 2.10 -12.10
N TYR A 99 -27.47 2.73 -11.22
CA TYR A 99 -27.62 4.16 -10.94
C TYR A 99 -26.97 4.98 -12.06
N TYR A 100 -27.69 5.96 -12.59
CA TYR A 100 -27.11 6.87 -13.57
C TYR A 100 -25.98 7.71 -12.94
N GLN A 101 -24.83 7.72 -13.61
CA GLN A 101 -23.73 8.64 -13.36
C GLN A 101 -23.26 9.17 -14.72
N SER A 102 -23.16 10.49 -14.87
CA SER A 102 -22.61 11.09 -16.09
C SER A 102 -21.10 10.83 -16.17
N LYS A 103 -20.52 10.89 -17.38
CA LYS A 103 -19.06 10.77 -17.55
C LYS A 103 -18.32 11.85 -16.76
N ASP A 104 -18.83 13.07 -16.79
CA ASP A 104 -18.23 14.21 -16.08
C ASP A 104 -18.26 14.00 -14.57
N ASP A 105 -19.33 13.43 -14.02
CA ASP A 105 -19.40 13.09 -12.59
C ASP A 105 -18.48 11.93 -12.21
N ARG A 106 -18.32 10.93 -13.09
CA ARG A 106 -17.38 9.83 -12.85
C ARG A 106 -15.94 10.33 -12.85
N ASN A 107 -15.57 11.23 -13.77
CA ASN A 107 -14.22 11.78 -13.89
C ASN A 107 -13.78 12.54 -12.64
N LYS A 108 -14.71 13.07 -11.83
CA LYS A 108 -14.40 13.72 -10.54
C LYS A 108 -13.73 12.79 -9.53
N LEU A 109 -13.82 11.46 -9.72
CA LEU A 109 -13.22 10.48 -8.83
C LEU A 109 -11.78 10.14 -9.22
N ASP A 110 -11.34 10.48 -10.45
CA ASP A 110 -9.98 10.20 -10.92
C ASP A 110 -8.95 10.97 -10.07
N GLY A 111 -7.87 10.30 -9.72
CA GLY A 111 -6.88 10.73 -8.72
C GLY A 111 -7.26 10.43 -7.26
N MET A 112 -8.48 9.94 -6.99
CA MET A 112 -8.94 9.58 -5.65
C MET A 112 -9.12 8.07 -5.46
N TYR A 113 -9.80 7.39 -6.40
CA TYR A 113 -10.12 5.96 -6.26
C TYR A 113 -8.92 5.04 -6.47
N GLU A 114 -7.83 5.56 -7.03
CA GLU A 114 -6.57 4.87 -7.29
C GLU A 114 -5.75 4.63 -6.01
N CYS A 115 -6.17 5.19 -4.87
CA CYS A 115 -5.59 4.90 -3.56
C CYS A 115 -5.61 3.39 -3.28
N ILE A 116 -4.44 2.82 -2.97
CA ILE A 116 -4.22 1.37 -2.79
C ILE A 116 -4.38 0.91 -1.33
N LEU A 117 -5.28 1.57 -0.60
CA LEU A 117 -5.48 1.56 0.87
C LEU A 117 -4.52 2.48 1.61
#